data_AF-A0A963JMW9-F1
#
_entry.id   AF-A0A963JMW9-F1
#
_cell.length_a   1.000
_cell.length_b   1.000
_cell.length_c   1.000
_cell.angle_alpha   90.00
_cell.angle_beta   90.00
_cell.angle_gamma   90.00
#
_symmetry.space_group_name_H-M   'P 1'
#
loop_
_entity.id
_entity.type
_entity.pdbx_description
1 polymer ?
#
loop_
_entity_poly.entity_id
_entity_poly.type
_entity_poly.pdbx_seq_one_letter_code
_entity_poly.pdbx_strand_id
1 'polypeptide(L)' 'MFKKIMSGGQTGADRAALDWAIAHNVSHGGWCPAGRRAEDGVIPSHYDLQETDSKEYKQRTKWNVRDSDA' A
#
# COMPACT_ATOMS: atom_id res chain seq x y z
N MET A 1 -4.36 0.88 20.11
CA MET A 1 -3.27 1.75 19.63
C MET A 1 -2.93 1.30 18.22
N PHE A 2 -3.24 2.09 17.20
CA PHE A 2 -2.97 1.73 15.81
C PHE A 2 -1.46 1.84 15.56
N LYS A 3 -0.81 0.73 15.17
CA LYS A 3 0.64 0.69 14.98
C LYS A 3 1.08 1.14 13.59
N LYS A 4 0.29 0.82 12.54
CA LYS A 4 0.62 1.11 11.14
C LYS A 4 -0.62 0.97 10.25
N ILE A 5 -0.79 1.84 9.26
CA ILE A 5 -1.80 1.68 8.20
C ILE A 5 -1.19 0.88 7.04
N MET A 6 -1.85 -0.21 6.64
CA MET A 6 -1.43 -1.06 5.53
C MET A 6 -2.34 -0.86 4.32
N SER A 7 -1.77 -0.60 3.14
CA SER A 7 -2.51 -0.41 1.88
C SER A 7 -1.70 -0.89 0.68
N GLY A 8 -2.39 -1.21 -0.43
CA GLY A 8 -1.74 -1.62 -1.67
C GLY A 8 -1.41 -0.50 -2.66
N GLY A 9 -1.69 0.76 -2.30
CA GLY A 9 -1.32 1.93 -3.10
C GLY A 9 -2.11 2.15 -4.39
N GLN A 10 -3.23 1.45 -4.59
CA GLN A 10 -4.15 1.72 -5.69
C GLN A 10 -4.75 3.13 -5.60
N THR A 11 -5.22 3.65 -6.72
CA THR A 11 -6.09 4.84 -6.76
C THR A 11 -7.32 4.69 -5.83
N GLY A 12 -7.87 5.82 -5.41
CA GLY A 12 -9.05 5.85 -4.53
C GLY A 12 -8.71 5.56 -3.07
N ALA A 13 -9.38 4.57 -2.47
CA ALA A 13 -9.34 4.33 -1.03
C ALA A 13 -7.94 4.00 -0.50
N ASP A 14 -7.15 3.25 -1.28
CA ASP A 14 -5.80 2.85 -0.90
C ASP A 14 -4.91 4.09 -0.68
N ARG A 15 -4.84 5.00 -1.66
CA ARG A 15 -4.09 6.26 -1.51
C ARG A 15 -4.69 7.21 -0.49
N ALA A 16 -6.02 7.30 -0.37
CA ALA A 16 -6.64 8.13 0.65
C ALA A 16 -6.20 7.73 2.07
N ALA A 17 -6.05 6.42 2.34
CA ALA A 17 -5.54 5.93 3.61
C ALA A 17 -4.07 6.29 3.83
N LEU A 18 -3.24 6.19 2.78
CA LEU A 18 -1.82 6.55 2.85
C LEU A 18 -1.62 8.07 3.03
N ASP A 19 -2.36 8.88 2.30
CA ASP A 19 -2.33 10.34 2.40
C ASP A 19 -2.76 10.81 3.78
N TRP A 20 -3.82 10.21 4.34
CA TRP A 20 -4.25 10.49 5.69
C TRP A 20 -3.16 10.12 6.71
N ALA A 21 -2.49 8.98 6.54
CA ALA A 21 -1.43 8.54 7.44
C ALA A 21 -0.25 9.51 7.43
N ILE A 22 0.19 9.95 6.24
CA ILE A 22 1.25 10.95 6.09
C ILE A 22 0.84 12.28 6.75
N ALA A 23 -0.37 12.76 6.48
CA ALA A 23 -0.86 14.03 7.03
C ALA A 23 -0.97 14.02 8.57
N HIS A 24 -1.21 12.86 9.18
CA HIS A 24 -1.35 12.71 10.63
C HIS A 24 -0.11 12.12 11.31
N ASN A 25 1.00 11.98 10.56
CA ASN A 25 2.25 11.40 11.03
C ASN A 25 2.09 10.00 11.66
N VAL A 26 1.19 9.21 11.07
CA VAL A 26 0.93 7.81 11.42
C VAL A 26 1.78 6.92 10.52
N SER A 27 2.42 5.89 11.08
CA SER A 27 3.20 4.94 10.30
C SER A 27 2.31 4.28 9.23
N HIS A 28 2.80 4.17 8.00
CA HIS A 28 2.08 3.53 6.91
C HIS A 28 2.99 2.59 6.12
N GLY A 29 2.39 1.73 5.32
CA GLY A 29 3.09 0.94 4.33
C GLY A 29 2.18 -0.10 3.69
N GLY A 30 2.76 -1.18 3.20
CA GLY A 30 2.03 -2.29 2.60
C GLY A 30 2.71 -2.82 1.35
N TRP A 31 2.00 -3.70 0.66
CA TRP A 31 2.49 -4.40 -0.51
C TRP A 31 1.84 -3.89 -1.78
N CYS A 32 2.64 -3.60 -2.79
CA CYS A 32 2.19 -3.21 -4.13
C CYS A 32 2.72 -4.19 -5.20
N PRO A 33 2.12 -4.26 -6.40
CA PRO A 33 2.63 -5.11 -7.47
C PRO A 33 4.02 -4.66 -7.94
N ALA A 34 4.80 -5.59 -8.47
CA ALA A 34 6.10 -5.29 -9.09
C ALA A 34 5.97 -4.17 -10.15
N GLY A 35 6.93 -3.25 -10.15
CA GLY A 35 6.91 -1.99 -10.88
C GLY A 35 6.02 -0.92 -10.25
N ARG A 36 5.64 -1.07 -8.97
CA ARG A 36 4.74 -0.17 -8.23
C ARG A 36 3.47 0.17 -9.03
N ARG A 37 2.79 -0.83 -9.60
CA ARG A 37 1.68 -0.60 -10.54
C ARG A 37 0.38 -0.21 -9.82
N ALA A 38 -0.26 0.82 -10.36
CA ALA A 38 -1.63 1.25 -10.07
C ALA A 38 -2.38 1.52 -11.39
N GLU A 39 -3.69 1.76 -11.31
CA GLU A 39 -4.55 2.06 -12.46
C GLU A 39 -4.14 3.32 -13.23
N ASP A 40 -3.58 4.30 -12.53
CA ASP A 40 -3.13 5.57 -13.09
C ASP A 40 -1.61 5.61 -13.34
N GLY A 41 -0.93 4.47 -13.27
CA GLY A 41 0.49 4.34 -13.58
C GLY A 41 1.32 3.88 -12.39
N VAL A 42 2.46 4.55 -12.16
CA VAL A 42 3.43 4.17 -11.13
C VAL A 42 3.08 4.85 -9.81
N ILE A 43 2.99 4.07 -8.73
CA ILE A 43 2.71 4.58 -7.39
C ILE A 43 3.90 5.46 -6.94
N PRO A 44 3.65 6.71 -6.53
CA PRO A 44 4.70 7.63 -6.07
C PRO A 44 5.62 7.03 -4.99
N SER A 45 6.89 7.41 -5.01
CA SER A 45 7.93 6.83 -4.13
C SER A 45 7.84 7.29 -2.69
N HIS A 46 7.07 8.33 -2.38
CA HIS A 46 6.88 8.82 -1.01
C HIS A 46 5.98 7.94 -0.14
N TYR A 47 5.30 6.96 -0.75
CA TYR A 47 4.56 5.93 -0.01
C TYR A 47 5.48 4.76 0.33
N ASP A 48 5.53 4.38 1.61
CA ASP A 48 6.36 3.30 2.18
C ASP A 48 5.85 1.89 1.82
N LEU A 49 5.72 1.64 0.51
CA LEU A 49 5.25 0.37 -0.05
C LEU A 49 6.40 -0.49 -0.51
N GLN A 50 6.30 -1.79 -0.23
CA GLN A 50 7.20 -2.82 -0.72
C GLN A 50 6.59 -3.49 -1.94
N GLU A 51 7.41 -3.77 -2.95
CA GLU A 51 6.96 -4.50 -4.13
C GLU A 51 6.89 -6.00 -3.83
N THR A 52 5.81 -6.64 -4.26
CA THR A 52 5.77 -8.10 -4.33
C THR A 52 6.56 -8.61 -5.53
N ASP A 53 6.96 -9.88 -5.53
CA ASP A 53 7.68 -10.51 -6.64
C ASP A 53 6.89 -10.60 -7.96
N SER A 54 5.58 -10.32 -7.93
CA SER A 54 4.70 -10.41 -9.08
C SER A 54 4.04 -9.07 -9.42
N LYS A 55 3.75 -8.88 -10.72
CA LYS A 55 2.93 -7.77 -11.22
C LYS A 55 1.43 -8.00 -11.00
N GLU A 56 1.03 -9.16 -10.48
CA GLU A 56 -0.37 -9.51 -10.28
C GLU A 56 -0.96 -8.85 -9.02
N TYR A 57 -2.09 -8.16 -9.19
CA TYR A 57 -2.83 -7.56 -8.09
C TYR A 57 -3.31 -8.56 -7.02
N LYS A 58 -3.49 -9.85 -7.37
CA LYS A 58 -3.90 -10.86 -6.39
C LYS A 58 -2.83 -11.10 -5.33
N GLN A 59 -1.55 -11.02 -5.69
CA GLN A 59 -0.44 -11.27 -4.77
C GLN A 59 -0.38 -10.18 -3.69
N ARG A 60 -0.40 -8.91 -4.11
CA ARG A 60 -0.37 -7.78 -3.19
C ARG A 60 -1.56 -7.79 -2.22
N THR A 61 -2.75 -8.19 -2.68
CA THR A 61 -3.92 -8.31 -1.79
C THR A 61 -3.71 -9.39 -0.73
N LYS A 62 -3.23 -10.58 -1.12
CA LYS A 62 -2.95 -11.66 -0.16
C LYS A 62 -1.90 -11.26 0.87
N TRP A 63 -0.84 -10.56 0.44
CA TRP A 63 0.25 -10.18 1.34
C TRP A 63 -0.16 -9.05 2.29
N ASN A 64 -0.94 -8.08 1.82
CA ASN A 64 -1.51 -7.06 2.71
C ASN A 64 -2.43 -7.68 3.78
N VAL A 65 -3.24 -8.69 3.44
CA VAL A 65 -4.07 -9.42 4.42
C VAL A 65 -3.22 -10.26 5.37
N ARG A 66 -2.17 -10.93 4.87
CA ARG A 66 -1.25 -11.75 5.67
C ARG A 66 -0.51 -10.92 6.72
N ASP A 67 -0.06 -9.72 6.34
CA ASP A 67 0.82 -8.88 7.15
C ASP A 67 0.06 -7.73 7.87
N SER A 68 -1.27 -7.79 7.89
CA SER A 68 -2.12 -6.89 8.66
C SER A 68 -2.74 -7.61 9.86
N ASP A 69 -2.63 -7.01 11.04
CA ASP A 69 -3.45 -7.37 12.19
C ASP A 69 -4.84 -6.76 11.97
N ALA A 70 -5.83 -7.61 11.65
CA ALA A 70 -7.21 -7.19 11.34
C ALA A 70 -7.95 -6.62 12.56
#